data_AF-A0A2V1NLL4-F1
#
_entry.id   AF-A0A2V1NLL4-F1
#
_cell.length_a   1.000
_cell.length_b   1.000
_cell.length_c   1.000
_cell.angle_alpha   90.00
_cell.angle_beta   90.00
_cell.angle_gamma   90.00
#
_symmetry.space_group_name_H-M   'P 1'
#
loop_
_entity.id
_entity.type
_entity.pdbx_description
1 polymer ?
#
loop_
_entity_poly.entity_id
_entity_poly.type
_entity_poly.pdbx_seq_one_letter_code
_entity_poly.pdbx_strand_id
1 'polypeptide(L)' 'MPLLDPNPQNGQRKMLIVFGSFLAIFIVIAVIATIASP' A
#
# COMPACT_ATOMS: atom_id res chain seq x y z
N MET A 1 -25.50 11.21 -13.04
CA MET A 1 -24.52 10.50 -12.18
C MET A 1 -23.58 11.53 -11.57
N PRO A 2 -23.19 11.43 -10.29
CA PRO A 2 -22.13 12.28 -9.76
C PRO A 2 -20.84 11.95 -10.52
N LEU A 3 -20.27 12.96 -11.16
CA LEU A 3 -19.03 12.83 -11.90
C LEU A 3 -17.88 12.63 -10.90
N LEU A 4 -16.92 11.75 -11.22
CA LEU A 4 -15.65 11.74 -10.52
C LEU A 4 -14.97 13.10 -10.73
N ASP A 5 -14.22 13.57 -9.73
CA ASP A 5 -13.42 14.79 -9.90
C ASP A 5 -12.43 14.58 -11.07
N PRO A 6 -12.47 15.43 -12.12
CA PRO A 6 -11.61 15.26 -13.31
C PRO A 6 -10.12 15.35 -13.00
N ASN A 7 -9.73 15.99 -11.91
CA ASN A 7 -8.34 16.16 -11.52
C ASN A 7 -8.14 15.75 -10.06
N PRO A 8 -8.05 14.44 -9.78
CA PRO A 8 -7.83 13.94 -8.44
C PRO A 8 -6.51 14.48 -7.88
N GLN A 9 -6.64 15.39 -6.90
CA GLN A 9 -5.50 16.03 -6.28
C GLN A 9 -4.60 14.99 -5.59
N ASN A 10 -3.29 15.08 -5.86
CA ASN A 10 -2.25 14.31 -5.18
C ASN A 10 -2.33 12.78 -5.40
N GLY A 11 -2.86 12.34 -6.55
CA GLY A 11 -3.02 10.92 -6.89
C GLY A 11 -1.73 10.10 -6.81
N GLN A 12 -0.61 10.64 -7.28
CA GLN A 12 0.69 9.97 -7.23
C GLN A 12 1.16 9.69 -5.79
N ARG A 13 1.05 10.68 -4.89
CA ARG A 13 1.42 10.50 -3.47
C ARG A 13 0.50 9.47 -2.79
N LYS A 14 -0.80 9.53 -3.07
CA LYS A 14 -1.76 8.54 -2.55
C LYS A 14 -1.43 7.13 -3.05
N MET A 15 -1.11 6.97 -4.34
CA MET A 15 -0.70 5.67 -4.89
C MET A 15 0.61 5.16 -4.29
N LEU A 16 1.60 6.04 -4.09
CA LEU A 16 2.85 5.67 -3.43
C LEU A 16 2.61 5.19 -1.98
N ILE A 17 1.74 5.87 -1.24
CA ILE A 17 1.38 5.47 0.13
C ILE A 17 0.68 4.11 0.14
N VAL A 18 -0.29 3.89 -0.75
CA VAL A 18 -1.02 2.61 -0.85
C VAL A 18 -0.07 1.47 -1.23
N PHE A 19 0.76 1.68 -2.25
CA PHE A 19 1.74 0.70 -2.68
C PHE A 19 2.78 0.39 -1.59
N GLY A 20 3.32 1.43 -0.94
CA GLY A 20 4.26 1.27 0.18
C GLY A 20 3.65 0.54 1.37
N SER A 21 2.40 0.84 1.71
CA SER A 21 1.68 0.15 2.80
C SER A 21 1.44 -1.32 2.47
N PHE A 22 1.05 -1.62 1.22
CA PHE A 22 0.89 -2.99 0.74
C PHE A 22 2.21 -3.78 0.80
N LEU A 23 3.32 -3.18 0.35
CA LEU A 23 4.63 -3.81 0.44
C LEU A 23 5.11 -4.01 1.87
N ALA A 24 4.85 -3.05 2.76
CA ALA A 24 5.21 -3.14 4.18
C ALA A 24 4.55 -4.35 4.86
N ILE A 25 3.30 -4.66 4.51
CA ILE A 25 2.60 -5.85 5.04
C ILE A 25 3.36 -7.13 4.67
N PHE A 26 3.81 -7.28 3.42
CA PHE A 26 4.60 -8.45 3.03
C PHE A 26 5.92 -8.53 3.80
N ILE A 27 6.60 -7.40 4.01
CA ILE A 27 7.85 -7.37 4.76
C ILE A 27 7.62 -7.83 6.20
N VAL A 28 6.57 -7.34 6.86
CA VAL A 28 6.23 -7.74 8.23
C VAL A 28 5.94 -9.23 8.31
N ILE A 29 5.14 -9.76 7.37
CA ILE A 29 4.83 -11.19 7.31
C ILE A 29 6.10 -12.00 7.07
N ALA A 30 6.96 -11.57 6.15
CA ALA A 30 8.21 -12.27 5.85
C ALA A 30 9.13 -12.33 7.08
N VAL A 31 9.30 -11.22 7.80
CA VAL A 31 10.09 -11.16 9.04
C VAL A 31 9.54 -12.11 10.10
N ILE A 32 8.23 -12.10 10.32
CA ILE A 32 7.59 -13.01 11.28
C ILE A 32 7.78 -14.46 10.84
N ALA A 33 7.59 -14.76 9.57
CA ALA A 33 7.75 -16.10 9.02
C ALA A 33 9.19 -16.62 9.17
N THR A 34 10.20 -15.77 8.97
CA THR A 34 11.62 -16.14 9.18
C THR A 34 11.93 -16.50 10.64
N ILE A 35 11.26 -15.87 11.60
CA ILE A 35 11.47 -16.15 13.04
C ILE A 35 10.64 -17.36 13.48
N ALA A 36 9.42 -17.50 12.95
CA ALA A 36 8.48 -18.53 13.33
C ALA A 36 8.66 -19.86 12.56
N SER A 37 9.46 -19.86 11.48
CA SER A 37 9.80 -21.10 10.78
C SER A 37 10.58 -22.03 11.70
N PRO A 38 10.25 -23.34 11.74
CA PRO A 38 10.89 -24.31 12.60
C PRO A 38 12.39 -24.49 12.34
#